data_AF-A0A1I6MEF9-F1
#
_entry.id   AF-A0A1I6MEF9-F1
#
_cell.length_a   1.000
_cell.length_b   1.000
_cell.length_c   1.000
_cell.angle_alpha   90.00
_cell.angle_beta   90.00
_cell.angle_gamma   90.00
#
_symmetry.space_group_name_H-M   'P 1'
#
loop_
_entity.id
_entity.type
_entity.pdbx_description
1 polymer ?
#
loop_
_entity_poly.entity_id
_entity_poly.type
_entity_poly.pdbx_seq_one_letter_code
_entity_poly.pdbx_strand_id
1 'polypeptide(L)'
;MVKTGSPASDVAFINPSETLSVALHTTMLPFRLATNVRDTFMDMRERVNSALKDAMRAKEADRLSTLRLINAAIKDKDIAMRGTGDETSGVSDADVLAIMGRMVKQRQESARAYEEGGRLELAEKERAEVEVIEEFLPKQLTEEEVSAAIEKAIKDVNAESIRDMGKVMGVLKAKYTGQMDFGKAGPMVKNRLG
;
A
#
# COMPACT_ATOMS: atom_id res chain seq x y z
N MET A 1 36.03 61.63 -47.64
CA MET A 1 35.47 61.76 -49.00
C MET A 1 34.79 60.45 -49.39
N VAL A 2 33.51 60.55 -49.78
CA VAL A 2 32.71 59.71 -50.71
C VAL A 2 32.32 58.26 -50.32
N LYS A 3 30.99 58.05 -50.40
CA LYS A 3 30.14 56.84 -50.22
C LYS A 3 30.23 55.85 -51.39
N THR A 4 29.53 54.71 -51.22
CA THR A 4 28.66 53.93 -52.15
C THR A 4 29.10 52.46 -52.23
N GLY A 5 28.25 51.43 -52.18
CA GLY A 5 26.79 51.34 -52.14
C GLY A 5 26.37 49.86 -52.02
N SER A 6 25.10 49.61 -51.70
CA SER A 6 24.38 48.35 -51.91
C SER A 6 23.28 48.65 -52.94
N PRO A 7 22.78 47.68 -53.74
CA PRO A 7 21.51 47.04 -53.37
C PRO A 7 21.29 45.58 -53.87
N ALA A 8 20.16 45.05 -53.38
CA ALA A 8 19.56 43.72 -53.47
C ALA A 8 19.05 43.24 -54.85
N SER A 9 18.72 41.94 -54.93
CA SER A 9 17.60 41.26 -55.65
C SER A 9 17.95 39.76 -55.77
N ASP A 10 17.09 38.74 -55.83
CA ASP A 10 15.66 38.49 -55.60
C ASP A 10 15.44 36.95 -55.78
N VAL A 11 14.50 36.34 -55.01
CA VAL A 11 13.41 35.41 -55.44
C VAL A 11 13.81 34.13 -56.27
N ALA A 12 13.40 32.86 -56.06
CA ALA A 12 12.22 32.20 -55.51
C ALA A 12 12.41 30.64 -55.43
N PHE A 13 11.63 30.00 -54.55
CA PHE A 13 10.85 28.72 -54.70
C PHE A 13 11.31 27.58 -55.63
N ILE A 14 11.32 26.33 -55.10
CA ILE A 14 10.42 25.19 -55.44
C ILE A 14 10.82 23.91 -54.61
N ASN A 15 9.86 23.37 -53.84
CA ASN A 15 9.75 21.98 -53.27
C ASN A 15 9.15 21.03 -54.37
N PRO A 16 8.96 19.68 -54.28
CA PRO A 16 9.04 18.69 -53.18
C PRO A 16 9.56 17.27 -53.63
N SER A 17 9.32 16.24 -52.78
CA SER A 17 9.21 14.77 -53.02
C SER A 17 10.46 13.90 -53.17
N GLU A 18 10.71 13.01 -52.20
CA GLU A 18 10.49 11.54 -52.30
C GLU A 18 11.09 10.81 -51.07
N THR A 19 10.23 10.36 -50.15
CA THR A 19 9.87 8.93 -49.87
C THR A 19 10.83 8.16 -48.95
N LEU A 20 10.31 7.79 -47.77
CA LEU A 20 10.47 6.52 -46.99
C LEU A 20 10.17 6.87 -45.51
N SER A 21 8.94 6.80 -44.99
CA SER A 21 8.08 5.63 -44.79
C SER A 21 8.79 4.41 -44.19
N VAL A 22 9.01 4.44 -42.87
CA VAL A 22 8.83 3.24 -42.02
C VAL A 22 8.19 3.68 -40.71
N ALA A 23 6.88 3.44 -40.61
CA ALA A 23 6.17 3.39 -39.34
C ALA A 23 6.37 1.98 -38.76
N LEU A 24 6.94 1.87 -37.57
CA LEU A 24 6.73 0.72 -36.69
C LEU A 24 6.12 1.23 -35.40
N HIS A 25 4.87 0.86 -35.25
CA HIS A 25 3.99 1.14 -34.13
C HIS A 25 4.57 0.50 -32.86
N THR A 26 4.95 1.33 -31.89
CA THR A 26 4.86 0.96 -30.48
C THR A 26 3.89 1.93 -29.85
N THR A 27 2.61 1.56 -29.85
CA THR A 27 1.61 2.15 -28.98
C THR A 27 2.04 1.86 -27.54
N MET A 28 2.82 2.78 -26.95
CA MET A 28 2.91 2.90 -25.51
C MET A 28 1.51 3.25 -25.00
N LEU A 29 0.78 2.23 -24.56
CA LEU A 29 -0.33 2.43 -23.64
C LEU A 29 0.21 3.22 -22.45
N PRO A 30 -0.38 4.38 -22.08
CA PRO A 30 -0.02 5.02 -20.84
C PRO A 30 -0.40 4.06 -19.71
N PHE A 31 0.61 3.50 -19.05
CA PHE A 31 0.46 2.75 -17.82
C PHE A 31 -0.25 3.67 -16.83
N ARG A 32 -1.52 3.36 -16.57
CA ARG A 32 -2.43 4.13 -15.74
C ARG A 32 -1.96 4.00 -14.29
N LEU A 33 -1.05 4.87 -13.86
CA LEU A 33 -0.87 5.18 -12.44
C LEU A 33 -2.12 5.95 -11.98
N ALA A 34 -3.21 5.22 -11.78
CA ALA A 34 -4.35 5.72 -11.01
C ALA A 34 -4.06 5.53 -9.52
N THR A 35 -2.94 6.05 -9.02
CA THR A 35 -2.92 6.51 -7.63
C THR A 35 -3.70 7.80 -7.65
N ASN A 36 -5.00 7.73 -7.31
CA ASN A 36 -5.80 8.93 -7.11
C ASN A 36 -5.05 9.80 -6.10
N VAL A 37 -4.60 10.98 -6.51
CA VAL A 37 -3.97 11.98 -5.62
C VAL A 37 -4.91 12.35 -4.44
N ARG A 38 -6.19 11.99 -4.54
CA ARG A 38 -7.17 12.05 -3.46
C ARG A 38 -6.89 11.08 -2.30
N ASP A 39 -6.28 9.92 -2.55
CA ASP A 39 -5.98 8.91 -1.52
C ASP A 39 -4.81 9.33 -0.61
N THR A 40 -3.96 10.25 -1.07
CA THR A 40 -2.84 10.78 -0.28
C THR A 40 -3.23 11.84 0.75
N PHE A 41 -4.48 12.34 0.74
CA PHE A 41 -4.93 13.43 1.64
C PHE A 41 -6.11 13.06 2.56
N MET A 42 -6.77 11.92 2.35
CA MET A 42 -7.79 11.43 3.27
C MET A 42 -7.16 10.54 4.34
N ASP A 43 -7.45 10.85 5.60
CA ASP A 43 -7.15 9.99 6.74
C ASP A 43 -7.78 8.59 6.53
N MET A 44 -7.09 7.53 6.92
CA MET A 44 -7.52 6.15 6.63
C MET A 44 -8.89 5.86 7.22
N ARG A 45 -9.21 6.43 8.39
CA ARG A 45 -10.53 6.28 9.00
C ARG A 45 -11.62 6.95 8.16
N GLU A 46 -11.33 8.10 7.56
CA GLU A 46 -12.26 8.76 6.64
C GLU A 46 -12.51 7.91 5.39
N ARG A 47 -11.46 7.29 4.84
CA ARG A 47 -11.56 6.40 3.67
C ARG A 47 -12.45 5.20 3.97
N VAL A 48 -12.26 4.53 5.10
CA VAL A 48 -13.11 3.41 5.56
C VAL A 48 -14.56 3.87 5.78
N ASN A 49 -14.77 5.04 6.40
CA ASN A 49 -16.11 5.59 6.62
C ASN A 49 -16.84 5.99 5.33
N SER A 50 -16.10 6.46 4.31
CA SER A 50 -16.68 6.73 3.00
C SER A 50 -17.14 5.43 2.34
N ALA A 51 -16.26 4.43 2.28
CA ALA A 51 -16.58 3.12 1.73
C ALA A 51 -17.79 2.46 2.44
N LEU A 52 -17.91 2.65 3.75
CA LEU A 52 -19.05 2.17 4.53
C LEU A 52 -20.37 2.78 4.03
N LYS A 53 -20.40 4.10 3.80
CA LYS A 53 -21.59 4.80 3.28
C LYS A 53 -21.92 4.35 1.87
N ASP A 54 -20.91 4.11 1.04
CA ASP A 54 -21.10 3.64 -0.33
C ASP A 54 -21.67 2.22 -0.36
N ALA A 55 -21.13 1.30 0.45
CA ALA A 55 -21.67 -0.06 0.61
C ALA A 55 -23.14 -0.06 1.09
N MET A 56 -23.49 0.88 1.99
CA MET A 56 -24.89 1.06 2.43
C MET A 56 -25.82 1.48 1.28
N ARG A 57 -25.39 2.40 0.42
CA ARG A 57 -26.17 2.87 -0.73
C ARG A 57 -26.30 1.79 -1.81
N ALA A 58 -25.21 1.08 -2.07
CA ALA A 58 -25.14 -0.02 -3.03
C ALA A 58 -25.83 -1.31 -2.54
N LYS A 59 -26.19 -1.38 -1.25
CA LYS A 59 -26.78 -2.56 -0.59
C LYS A 59 -25.87 -3.80 -0.64
N GLU A 60 -24.56 -3.58 -0.56
CA GLU A 60 -23.53 -4.63 -0.52
C GLU A 60 -23.40 -5.18 0.90
N ALA A 61 -24.28 -6.12 1.27
CA ALA A 61 -24.42 -6.59 2.65
C ALA A 61 -23.13 -7.13 3.27
N ASP A 62 -22.38 -7.95 2.52
CA ASP A 62 -21.16 -8.58 3.01
C ASP A 62 -20.04 -7.56 3.21
N ARG A 63 -19.79 -6.72 2.19
CA ARG A 63 -18.83 -5.59 2.29
C ARG A 63 -19.18 -4.66 3.44
N LEU A 64 -20.46 -4.33 3.61
CA LEU A 64 -20.96 -3.50 4.69
C LEU A 64 -20.67 -4.14 6.07
N SER A 65 -20.84 -5.45 6.21
CA SER A 65 -20.51 -6.18 7.43
C SER A 65 -19.01 -6.07 7.74
N THR A 66 -18.15 -6.35 6.76
CA THR A 66 -16.69 -6.26 6.93
C THR A 66 -16.23 -4.85 7.32
N LEU A 67 -16.75 -3.82 6.65
CA LEU A 67 -16.41 -2.42 6.95
C LEU A 67 -16.88 -1.98 8.35
N ARG A 68 -17.97 -2.57 8.88
CA ARG A 68 -18.39 -2.35 10.27
C ARG A 68 -17.43 -3.01 11.25
N LEU A 69 -16.94 -4.22 10.95
CA LEU A 69 -15.94 -4.90 11.77
C LEU A 69 -14.63 -4.11 11.82
N ILE A 70 -14.18 -3.55 10.69
CA ILE A 70 -12.99 -2.68 10.66
C ILE A 70 -13.19 -1.47 11.59
N ASN A 71 -14.32 -0.77 11.47
CA ASN A 71 -14.62 0.37 12.33
C ASN A 71 -14.74 0.02 13.81
N ALA A 72 -15.26 -1.18 14.14
CA ALA A 72 -15.31 -1.66 15.51
C ALA A 72 -13.89 -1.88 16.06
N ALA A 73 -13.02 -2.56 15.31
CA ALA A 73 -11.64 -2.79 15.72
C ALA A 73 -10.83 -1.49 15.91
N ILE A 74 -11.08 -0.48 15.07
CA ILE A 74 -10.50 0.87 15.23
C ILE A 74 -10.97 1.52 16.53
N LYS A 75 -12.27 1.45 16.83
CA LYS A 75 -12.84 2.00 18.08
C LYS A 75 -12.33 1.25 19.32
N ASP A 76 -12.18 -0.06 19.24
CA ASP A 76 -11.62 -0.84 20.34
C ASP A 76 -10.18 -0.41 20.64
N LYS A 77 -9.39 -0.10 19.60
CA LYS A 77 -8.07 0.49 19.77
C LYS A 77 -8.11 1.89 20.38
N ASP A 78 -9.04 2.76 19.96
CA ASP A 78 -9.25 4.08 20.58
C ASP A 78 -9.48 3.93 22.08
N ILE A 79 -10.36 3.01 22.48
CA ILE A 79 -10.70 2.75 23.88
C ILE A 79 -9.48 2.24 24.65
N ALA A 80 -8.73 1.30 24.07
CA ALA A 80 -7.51 0.76 24.69
C ALA A 80 -6.43 1.85 24.92
N MET A 81 -6.37 2.88 24.08
CA MET A 81 -5.42 3.99 24.23
C MET A 81 -5.84 5.00 25.30
N ARG A 82 -7.15 5.17 25.56
CA ARG A 82 -7.73 6.09 26.56
C ARG A 82 -7.40 5.79 28.03
N GLY A 83 -6.47 4.88 28.32
CA GLY A 83 -5.95 4.61 29.66
C GLY A 83 -4.44 4.75 29.79
N THR A 84 -3.74 5.15 28.72
CA THR A 84 -2.27 5.06 28.62
C THR A 84 -1.54 6.38 28.81
N GLY A 85 -2.25 7.50 29.06
CA GLY A 85 -1.66 8.83 29.20
C GLY A 85 -1.21 9.49 27.87
N ASP A 86 -1.26 8.75 26.77
CA ASP A 86 -0.96 9.19 25.40
C ASP A 86 -2.25 9.61 24.65
N GLU A 87 -3.14 10.32 25.34
CA GLU A 87 -4.49 10.65 24.87
C GLU A 87 -4.51 11.67 23.71
N THR A 88 -3.41 12.38 23.50
CA THR A 88 -3.35 13.52 22.58
C THR A 88 -3.16 13.12 21.11
N SER A 89 -2.73 11.89 20.84
CA SER A 89 -2.35 11.46 19.48
C SER A 89 -3.47 10.71 18.73
N GLY A 90 -4.45 10.16 19.44
CA GLY A 90 -5.48 9.30 18.85
C GLY A 90 -4.91 8.04 18.18
N VAL A 91 -5.77 7.27 17.51
CA VAL A 91 -5.33 6.14 16.66
C VAL A 91 -4.83 6.71 15.33
N SER A 92 -3.54 6.54 15.05
CA SER A 92 -2.91 7.00 13.82
C SER A 92 -3.27 6.12 12.62
N ASP A 93 -3.06 6.62 11.40
CA ASP A 93 -3.18 5.81 10.18
C ASP A 93 -2.31 4.55 10.22
N ALA A 94 -1.11 4.64 10.80
CA ALA A 94 -0.22 3.49 10.97
C ALA A 94 -0.85 2.44 11.89
N ASP A 95 -1.55 2.86 12.95
CA ASP A 95 -2.29 1.96 13.83
C ASP A 95 -3.48 1.32 13.11
N VAL A 96 -4.21 2.09 12.28
CA VAL A 96 -5.33 1.57 11.48
C VAL A 96 -4.84 0.51 10.49
N LEU A 97 -3.75 0.78 9.78
CA LEU A 97 -3.11 -0.19 8.88
C LEU A 97 -2.67 -1.45 9.63
N ALA A 98 -2.09 -1.30 10.83
CA ALA A 98 -1.69 -2.44 11.65
C ALA A 98 -2.90 -3.28 12.14
N ILE A 99 -4.02 -2.63 12.46
CA ILE A 99 -5.28 -3.32 12.80
C ILE A 99 -5.77 -4.14 11.60
N MET A 100 -5.87 -3.52 10.43
CA MET A 100 -6.35 -4.17 9.21
C MET A 100 -5.43 -5.33 8.77
N GLY A 101 -4.11 -5.19 8.91
CA GLY A 101 -3.16 -6.28 8.66
C GLY A 101 -3.36 -7.49 9.58
N ARG A 102 -3.60 -7.26 10.89
CA ARG A 102 -3.95 -8.34 11.82
C ARG A 102 -5.27 -9.01 11.47
N MET A 103 -6.25 -8.20 11.07
CA MET A 103 -7.56 -8.65 10.63
C MET A 103 -7.47 -9.57 9.40
N VAL A 104 -6.68 -9.24 8.38
CA VAL A 104 -6.43 -10.11 7.22
C VAL A 104 -5.88 -11.46 7.64
N LYS A 105 -4.84 -11.45 8.48
CA LYS A 105 -4.19 -12.67 8.96
C LYS A 105 -5.16 -13.59 9.72
N GLN A 106 -5.96 -13.05 10.65
CA GLN A 106 -6.94 -13.85 11.40
C GLN A 106 -7.91 -14.58 10.46
N ARG A 107 -8.35 -13.90 9.40
CA ARG A 107 -9.28 -14.46 8.40
C ARG A 107 -8.60 -15.51 7.54
N GLN A 108 -7.35 -15.28 7.12
CA GLN A 108 -6.55 -16.28 6.39
C GLN A 108 -6.31 -17.54 7.24
N GLU A 109 -6.05 -17.39 8.54
CA GLU A 109 -5.89 -18.50 9.48
C GLU A 109 -7.23 -19.25 9.67
N SER A 110 -8.35 -18.54 9.82
CA SER A 110 -9.70 -19.13 9.85
C SER A 110 -10.06 -19.85 8.55
N ALA A 111 -9.76 -19.26 7.40
CA ALA A 111 -10.05 -19.84 6.09
C ALA A 111 -9.34 -21.19 5.91
N ARG A 112 -8.06 -21.27 6.28
CA ARG A 112 -7.29 -22.52 6.26
C ARG A 112 -7.90 -23.56 7.20
N ALA A 113 -8.24 -23.17 8.44
CA ALA A 113 -8.84 -24.08 9.40
C ALA A 113 -10.22 -24.60 8.94
N TYR A 114 -11.03 -23.76 8.28
CA TYR A 114 -12.30 -24.19 7.70
C TYR A 114 -12.13 -25.13 6.52
N GLU A 115 -11.16 -24.86 5.65
CA GLU A 115 -10.82 -25.71 4.50
C GLU A 115 -10.33 -27.09 4.93
N GLU A 116 -9.40 -27.15 5.90
CA GLU A 116 -8.94 -28.40 6.52
C GLU A 116 -10.08 -29.19 7.18
N GLY A 117 -11.07 -28.47 7.73
CA GLY A 117 -12.29 -29.05 8.29
C GLY A 117 -13.38 -29.41 7.27
N GLY A 118 -13.12 -29.26 5.96
CA GLY A 118 -14.09 -29.55 4.89
C GLY A 118 -15.25 -28.55 4.79
N ARG A 119 -15.17 -27.39 5.47
CA ARG A 119 -16.20 -26.34 5.47
C ARG A 119 -15.87 -25.23 4.47
N LEU A 120 -15.86 -25.58 3.18
CA LEU A 120 -15.42 -24.69 2.10
C LEU A 120 -16.21 -23.38 2.02
N GLU A 121 -17.54 -23.40 2.23
CA GLU A 121 -18.36 -22.19 2.22
C GLU A 121 -17.92 -21.16 3.28
N LEU A 122 -17.48 -21.63 4.46
CA LEU A 122 -16.96 -20.75 5.51
C LEU A 122 -15.57 -20.22 5.16
N ALA A 123 -14.73 -21.04 4.52
CA ALA A 123 -13.42 -20.60 4.03
C ALA A 123 -13.56 -19.52 2.95
N GLU A 124 -14.51 -19.66 2.04
CA GLU A 124 -14.80 -18.66 1.00
C GLU A 124 -15.29 -17.34 1.60
N LYS A 125 -16.15 -17.38 2.62
CA LYS A 125 -16.58 -16.16 3.34
C LYS A 125 -15.41 -15.42 3.96
N GLU A 126 -14.50 -16.12 4.64
CA GLU A 126 -13.29 -15.52 5.21
C GLU A 126 -12.39 -14.90 4.13
N ARG A 127 -12.23 -15.56 2.98
CA ARG A 127 -11.43 -15.02 1.85
C ARG A 127 -12.09 -13.78 1.24
N ALA A 128 -13.41 -13.77 1.10
CA ALA A 128 -14.14 -12.60 0.63
C ALA A 128 -13.99 -11.40 1.60
N GLU A 129 -13.97 -11.65 2.91
CA GLU A 129 -13.65 -10.57 3.88
C GLU A 129 -12.21 -10.06 3.72
N VAL A 130 -11.24 -10.94 3.47
CA VAL A 130 -9.84 -10.55 3.21
C VAL A 130 -9.76 -9.60 2.03
N GLU A 131 -10.41 -9.91 0.91
CA GLU A 131 -10.40 -9.08 -0.30
C GLU A 131 -10.89 -7.65 -0.01
N VAL A 132 -11.98 -7.51 0.75
CA VAL A 132 -12.51 -6.20 1.15
C VAL A 132 -11.52 -5.41 2.02
N ILE A 133 -10.83 -6.07 2.95
CA ILE A 133 -9.86 -5.41 3.83
C ILE A 133 -8.61 -4.98 3.05
N GLU A 134 -8.14 -5.82 2.12
CA GLU A 134 -6.93 -5.57 1.33
C GLU A 134 -7.04 -4.35 0.41
N GLU A 135 -8.24 -3.91 0.05
CA GLU A 135 -8.45 -2.65 -0.69
C GLU A 135 -7.92 -1.40 0.05
N PHE A 136 -7.82 -1.47 1.37
CA PHE A 136 -7.35 -0.37 2.24
C PHE A 136 -5.89 -0.53 2.64
N LEU A 137 -5.26 -1.65 2.33
CA LEU A 137 -3.89 -1.95 2.69
C LEU A 137 -2.95 -1.73 1.50
N PRO A 138 -1.70 -1.31 1.74
CA PRO A 138 -0.66 -1.50 0.74
C PRO A 138 -0.43 -3.00 0.52
N LYS A 139 0.20 -3.37 -0.61
CA LYS A 139 0.54 -4.75 -0.91
C LYS A 139 1.23 -5.41 0.30
N GLN A 140 0.62 -6.48 0.82
CA GLN A 140 1.20 -7.24 1.91
C GLN A 140 2.42 -8.01 1.42
N LEU A 141 3.46 -8.06 2.25
CA LEU A 141 4.64 -8.87 1.98
C LEU A 141 4.33 -10.35 2.28
N THR A 142 4.84 -11.25 1.45
CA THR A 142 4.86 -12.69 1.76
C THR A 142 5.82 -12.98 2.91
N GLU A 143 5.76 -14.19 3.49
CA GLU A 143 6.68 -14.58 4.56
C GLU A 143 8.15 -14.54 4.10
N GLU A 144 8.41 -14.93 2.86
CA GLU A 144 9.73 -14.86 2.23
C GLU A 144 10.17 -13.40 2.02
N GLU A 145 9.26 -12.53 1.56
CA GLU A 145 9.54 -11.11 1.39
C GLU A 145 9.80 -10.43 2.77
N VAL A 146 9.07 -10.80 3.81
CA VAL A 146 9.32 -10.34 5.19
C VAL A 146 10.68 -10.83 5.68
N SER A 147 11.02 -12.10 5.44
CA SER A 147 12.32 -12.67 5.79
C SER A 147 13.46 -11.90 5.13
N ALA A 148 13.36 -11.65 3.83
CA ALA A 148 14.35 -10.89 3.06
C ALA A 148 14.45 -9.44 3.53
N ALA A 149 13.32 -8.79 3.84
CA ALA A 149 13.29 -7.43 4.37
C ALA A 149 14.02 -7.34 5.73
N ILE A 150 13.82 -8.33 6.61
CA ILE A 150 14.52 -8.40 7.90
C ILE A 150 16.03 -8.55 7.69
N GLU A 151 16.46 -9.49 6.84
CA GLU A 151 17.89 -9.69 6.58
C GLU A 151 18.56 -8.45 5.99
N LYS A 152 17.87 -7.78 5.08
CA LYS A 152 18.33 -6.50 4.53
C LYS A 152 18.43 -5.43 5.61
N ALA A 153 17.43 -5.30 6.47
CA ALA A 153 17.44 -4.31 7.55
C ALA A 153 18.56 -4.58 8.57
N ILE A 154 18.85 -5.84 8.90
CA ILE A 154 19.97 -6.24 9.75
C ILE A 154 21.31 -5.80 9.14
N LYS A 155 21.51 -6.06 7.84
CA LYS A 155 22.70 -5.63 7.10
C LYS A 155 22.83 -4.11 7.00
N ASP A 156 21.74 -3.42 6.67
CA ASP A 156 21.70 -1.96 6.51
C ASP A 156 22.17 -1.22 7.77
N VAL A 157 21.89 -1.77 8.96
CA VAL A 157 22.25 -1.15 10.25
C VAL A 157 23.45 -1.81 10.94
N ASN A 158 24.10 -2.79 10.29
CA ASN A 158 25.15 -3.62 10.86
C ASN A 158 24.78 -4.17 12.26
N ALA A 159 23.57 -4.73 12.40
CA ALA A 159 23.12 -5.29 13.66
C ALA A 159 23.80 -6.64 13.94
N GLU A 160 24.37 -6.79 15.14
CA GLU A 160 25.11 -8.00 15.53
C GLU A 160 24.48 -8.74 16.72
N SER A 161 23.59 -8.10 17.46
CA SER A 161 22.97 -8.70 18.65
C SER A 161 21.56 -8.19 18.91
N ILE A 162 20.84 -8.82 19.85
CA ILE A 162 19.53 -8.34 20.34
C ILE A 162 19.54 -6.86 20.74
N ARG A 163 20.68 -6.29 21.16
CA ARG A 163 20.79 -4.86 21.51
C ARG A 163 20.46 -3.94 20.33
N ASP A 164 20.66 -4.41 19.10
CA ASP A 164 20.38 -3.67 17.87
C ASP A 164 18.95 -3.89 17.34
N MET A 165 18.16 -4.74 17.98
CA MET A 165 16.78 -5.04 17.57
C MET A 165 15.95 -3.77 17.38
N GLY A 166 16.10 -2.78 18.26
CA GLY A 166 15.39 -1.50 18.15
C GLY A 166 15.71 -0.74 16.85
N LYS A 167 16.98 -0.77 16.40
CA LYS A 167 17.40 -0.13 15.15
C LYS A 167 16.81 -0.85 13.94
N VAL A 168 16.88 -2.18 13.93
CA VAL A 168 16.31 -3.02 12.86
C VAL A 168 14.80 -2.79 12.75
N MET A 169 14.08 -2.80 13.89
CA MET A 169 12.65 -2.53 13.92
C MET A 169 12.31 -1.12 13.45
N GLY A 170 13.14 -0.12 13.77
CA GLY A 170 12.99 1.25 13.26
C GLY A 170 13.04 1.32 11.74
N VAL A 171 14.04 0.67 11.11
CA VAL A 171 14.16 0.61 9.64
C VAL A 171 12.97 -0.09 9.00
N LEU A 172 12.54 -1.22 9.57
CA LEU A 172 11.41 -1.97 9.05
C LEU A 172 10.11 -1.15 9.13
N LYS A 173 9.86 -0.47 10.25
CA LYS A 173 8.70 0.43 10.40
C LYS A 173 8.74 1.58 9.40
N ALA A 174 9.88 2.21 9.20
CA ALA A 174 10.02 3.31 8.26
C ALA A 174 9.73 2.89 6.80
N LYS A 175 10.12 1.67 6.40
CA LYS A 175 10.01 1.20 5.01
C LYS A 175 8.71 0.44 4.71
N TYR A 176 8.14 -0.26 5.70
CA TYR A 176 7.10 -1.27 5.48
C TYR A 176 5.88 -1.09 6.38
N THR A 177 5.61 0.14 6.86
CA THR A 177 4.37 0.42 7.58
C THR A 177 3.16 -0.03 6.76
N GLY A 178 2.29 -0.83 7.39
CA GLY A 178 1.09 -1.38 6.78
C GLY A 178 1.32 -2.55 5.81
N GLN A 179 2.56 -2.94 5.51
CA GLN A 179 2.88 -4.04 4.58
C GLN A 179 3.34 -5.33 5.27
N MET A 180 3.66 -5.26 6.57
CA MET A 180 4.07 -6.41 7.38
C MET A 180 3.49 -6.37 8.79
N ASP A 181 3.26 -7.55 9.37
CA ASP A 181 2.88 -7.71 10.78
C ASP A 181 4.12 -7.58 11.68
N PHE A 182 4.33 -6.39 12.27
CA PHE A 182 5.44 -6.17 13.20
C PHE A 182 5.37 -7.01 14.48
N GLY A 183 4.18 -7.53 14.84
CA GLY A 183 4.03 -8.49 15.93
C GLY A 183 4.65 -9.86 15.60
N LYS A 184 4.63 -10.27 14.33
CA LYS A 184 5.34 -11.47 13.83
C LYS A 184 6.81 -11.17 13.49
N ALA A 185 7.09 -10.00 12.90
CA ALA A 185 8.46 -9.63 12.50
C ALA A 185 9.39 -9.48 13.71
N GLY A 186 8.90 -8.99 14.85
CA GLY A 186 9.70 -8.84 16.07
C GLY A 186 10.38 -10.15 16.53
N PRO A 187 9.62 -11.23 16.80
CA PRO A 187 10.19 -12.55 17.08
C PRO A 187 11.15 -13.06 15.99
N MET A 188 10.83 -12.85 14.71
CA MET A 188 11.70 -13.24 13.60
C MET A 188 13.04 -12.47 13.57
N VAL A 189 13.03 -11.19 13.92
CA VAL A 189 14.24 -10.37 14.08
C VAL A 189 15.05 -10.87 15.27
N LYS A 190 14.38 -11.10 16.42
CA LYS A 190 15.02 -11.61 17.64
C LYS A 190 15.73 -12.94 17.37
N ASN A 191 15.07 -13.89 16.71
CA ASN A 191 15.65 -15.19 16.38
C ASN A 191 16.90 -15.10 15.49
N ARG A 192 17.01 -14.09 14.63
CA ARG A 192 18.19 -13.87 13.78
C ARG A 192 19.36 -13.19 14.51
N LEU A 193 19.07 -12.44 15.57
CA LEU A 193 20.06 -11.64 16.30
C LEU A 193 20.59 -12.32 17.58
N GLY A 194 20.09 -13.51 17.93
CA GLY A 194 20.59 -14.34 19.03
C GLY A 194 20.08 -13.96 20.40
#